data_AF-A0A8C9XN63-F1
#
_entry.id   AF-A0A8C9XN63-F1
#
_cell.length_a   1.000
_cell.length_b   1.000
_cell.length_c   1.000
_cell.angle_alpha   90.00
_cell.angle_beta   90.00
_cell.angle_gamma   90.00
#
_symmetry.space_group_name_H-M   'P 1'
#
loop_
_entity.id
_entity.type
_entity.pdbx_description
1 polymer ?
#
loop_
_entity_poly.entity_id
_entity_poly.type
_entity_poly.pdbx_seq_one_letter_code
_entity_poly.pdbx_strand_id
1 'polypeptide(L)'
;MDCGYTGKIDMEHKENILRAIGLHVMTKRMHMLQQLREGLDIYGFSQVMQAKKSAAVCLSPETTSRYVDSHYITSHLAPEMSERGCNKYHKETQILEHFQDLLHELEDATSEDITTVPSVMQWITGHAHRHLLSDCQNFKITVKFDHDCHKMPNHTICYPTVSACTDTIKFPVAHMSDYGSFKNVMTTAIKYGAGFDRA
;
A
#
# COMPACT_ATOMS: atom_id res chain seq x y z
N MET A 1 -26.44 -23.00 4.84
CA MET A 1 -26.58 -21.61 5.35
C MET A 1 -27.03 -20.75 4.17
N ASP A 2 -28.32 -20.50 4.06
CA ASP A 2 -28.88 -19.60 3.06
C ASP A 2 -28.69 -18.15 3.53
N CYS A 3 -27.52 -17.59 3.21
CA CYS A 3 -27.16 -16.19 3.50
C CYS A 3 -27.27 -15.28 2.27
N GLY A 4 -27.86 -15.79 1.17
CA GLY A 4 -28.06 -15.03 -0.06
C GLY A 4 -29.24 -14.07 0.05
N TYR A 5 -29.07 -12.88 -0.55
CA TYR A 5 -30.21 -11.99 -0.79
C TYR A 5 -31.05 -12.57 -1.93
N THR A 6 -32.32 -12.86 -1.66
CA THR A 6 -33.27 -13.46 -2.62
C THR A 6 -34.33 -12.49 -3.13
N GLY A 7 -34.27 -11.23 -2.69
CA GLY A 7 -35.18 -10.18 -3.11
C GLY A 7 -34.81 -9.54 -4.45
N LYS A 8 -35.50 -8.45 -4.79
CA LYS A 8 -35.28 -7.70 -6.03
C LYS A 8 -34.01 -6.85 -5.94
N ILE A 9 -33.18 -6.89 -6.99
CA ILE A 9 -31.95 -6.09 -7.05
C ILE A 9 -32.32 -4.66 -7.47
N ASP A 10 -32.39 -3.74 -6.51
CA ASP A 10 -32.63 -2.31 -6.72
C ASP A 10 -31.94 -1.44 -5.66
N MET A 11 -31.98 -0.12 -5.85
CA MET A 11 -31.33 0.85 -4.98
C MET A 11 -31.98 0.93 -3.59
N GLU A 12 -33.26 0.57 -3.47
CA GLU A 12 -33.99 0.56 -2.20
C GLU A 12 -33.44 -0.53 -1.26
N HIS A 13 -32.98 -1.64 -1.82
CA HIS A 13 -32.43 -2.77 -1.06
C HIS A 13 -30.89 -2.84 -1.04
N LYS A 14 -30.20 -1.79 -1.51
CA LYS A 14 -28.73 -1.75 -1.61
C LYS A 14 -28.02 -2.26 -0.36
N GLU A 15 -28.41 -1.79 0.83
CA GLU A 15 -27.77 -2.19 2.09
C GLU A 15 -28.00 -3.67 2.43
N ASN A 16 -29.18 -4.20 2.13
CA ASN A 16 -29.47 -5.62 2.34
C ASN A 16 -28.67 -6.51 1.38
N ILE A 17 -28.48 -6.05 0.14
CA ILE A 17 -27.65 -6.74 -0.86
C ILE A 17 -26.18 -6.73 -0.42
N LEU A 18 -25.63 -5.57 -0.03
CA LEU A 18 -24.26 -5.44 0.46
C LEU A 18 -24.01 -6.29 1.71
N ARG A 19 -24.94 -6.29 2.66
CA ARG A 19 -24.88 -7.10 3.87
C ARG A 19 -24.87 -8.59 3.56
N ALA A 20 -25.71 -9.05 2.64
CA ALA A 20 -25.75 -10.46 2.23
C ALA A 20 -24.44 -10.89 1.54
N ILE A 21 -23.87 -10.04 0.67
CA ILE A 21 -22.55 -10.28 0.07
C ILE A 21 -21.48 -10.39 1.17
N GLY A 22 -21.46 -9.44 2.10
CA GLY A 22 -20.51 -9.45 3.22
C GLY A 22 -20.61 -10.71 4.08
N LEU A 23 -21.84 -11.08 4.48
CA LEU A 23 -22.12 -12.30 5.23
C LEU A 23 -21.62 -13.54 4.48
N HIS A 24 -21.96 -13.68 3.21
CA HIS A 24 -21.57 -14.83 2.39
C HIS A 24 -20.05 -14.99 2.29
N VAL A 25 -19.33 -13.89 2.05
CA VAL A 25 -17.85 -13.89 1.98
C VAL A 25 -17.25 -14.31 3.33
N MET A 26 -17.77 -13.80 4.44
CA MET A 26 -17.30 -14.14 5.79
C MET A 26 -17.60 -15.59 6.16
N THR A 27 -18.83 -16.07 5.93
CA THR A 27 -19.25 -17.42 6.29
C THR A 27 -18.46 -18.50 5.56
N LYS A 28 -18.04 -18.26 4.31
CA LYS A 28 -17.21 -19.20 3.54
C LYS A 28 -15.87 -19.51 4.19
N ARG A 29 -15.29 -18.57 4.93
CA ARG A 29 -13.98 -18.72 5.58
C ARG A 29 -14.10 -18.99 7.08
N MET A 30 -15.31 -18.88 7.65
CA MET A 30 -15.52 -18.92 9.10
C MET A 30 -15.03 -20.23 9.73
N HIS A 31 -15.31 -21.38 9.12
CA HIS A 31 -14.84 -22.67 9.66
C HIS A 31 -13.31 -22.78 9.67
N MET A 32 -12.64 -22.38 8.60
CA MET A 32 -11.17 -22.39 8.56
C MET A 32 -10.57 -21.42 9.58
N LEU A 33 -11.16 -20.22 9.72
CA LEU A 33 -10.71 -19.23 10.69
C LEU A 33 -10.95 -19.67 12.14
N GLN A 34 -12.05 -20.39 12.41
CA GLN A 34 -12.34 -20.99 13.71
C GLN A 34 -11.29 -22.05 14.05
N GLN A 35 -11.00 -22.98 13.14
CA GLN A 35 -9.98 -24.00 13.34
C GLN A 35 -8.58 -23.39 13.56
N LEU A 36 -8.23 -22.35 12.79
CA LEU A 36 -6.98 -21.62 12.99
C LEU A 36 -6.92 -20.99 14.39
N ARG A 37 -8.00 -20.35 14.83
CA ARG A 37 -8.10 -19.75 16.16
C ARG A 37 -7.99 -20.79 17.26
N GLU A 38 -8.71 -21.91 17.15
CA GLU A 38 -8.64 -23.02 18.11
C GLU A 38 -7.22 -23.58 18.21
N GLY A 39 -6.53 -23.75 17.07
CA GLY A 39 -5.13 -24.13 17.03
C GLY A 39 -4.22 -23.14 17.76
N LEU A 40 -4.42 -21.83 17.56
CA LEU A 40 -3.67 -20.78 18.26
C LEU A 40 -3.99 -20.74 19.77
N ASP A 41 -5.24 -21.01 20.15
CA ASP A 41 -5.70 -21.06 21.54
C ASP A 41 -5.02 -22.19 22.33
N ILE A 42 -4.82 -23.36 21.72
CA ILE A 42 -4.13 -24.52 22.35
C ILE A 42 -2.73 -24.13 22.86
N TYR A 43 -2.03 -23.27 22.12
CA TYR A 43 -0.68 -22.81 22.48
C TYR A 43 -0.67 -21.46 23.22
N GLY A 44 -1.85 -20.94 23.61
CA GLY A 44 -1.98 -19.67 24.33
C GLY A 44 -1.72 -18.41 23.50
N PHE A 45 -1.59 -18.51 22.16
CA PHE A 45 -1.26 -17.37 21.31
C PHE A 45 -2.35 -16.31 21.26
N SER A 46 -3.62 -16.68 21.39
CA SER A 46 -4.71 -15.69 21.35
C SER A 46 -4.63 -14.68 22.49
N GLN A 47 -4.16 -15.09 23.67
CA GLN A 47 -3.96 -14.21 24.82
C GLN A 47 -2.81 -13.23 24.54
N VAL A 48 -1.73 -13.72 23.92
CA VAL A 48 -0.58 -12.90 23.52
C VAL A 48 -0.97 -11.89 22.45
N MET A 49 -1.74 -12.28 21.43
CA MET A 49 -2.22 -11.39 20.37
C MET A 49 -3.19 -10.32 20.90
N GLN A 50 -4.04 -10.66 21.87
CA GLN A 50 -4.93 -9.68 22.52
C GLN A 50 -4.16 -8.69 23.39
N ALA A 51 -3.15 -9.16 24.13
CA ALA A 51 -2.31 -8.32 24.99
C ALA A 51 -1.34 -7.44 24.18
N LYS A 52 -0.90 -7.90 23.00
CA LYS A 52 0.02 -7.19 22.11
C LYS A 52 -0.61 -7.07 20.72
N LYS A 53 -1.34 -5.97 20.46
CA LYS A 53 -1.90 -5.68 19.13
C LYS A 53 -0.85 -5.67 18.02
N SER A 54 0.38 -5.24 18.33
CA SER A 54 1.53 -5.31 17.41
C SER A 54 2.06 -6.74 17.20
N ALA A 55 1.87 -7.66 18.15
CA ALA A 55 2.32 -9.05 18.02
C ALA A 55 1.41 -9.89 17.12
N ALA A 56 0.19 -9.43 16.82
CA ALA A 56 -0.64 -10.05 15.78
C ALA A 56 0.00 -9.94 14.38
N VAL A 57 0.87 -8.94 14.16
CA VAL A 57 1.71 -8.79 12.96
C VAL A 57 2.98 -9.66 13.05
N CYS A 58 3.42 -10.00 14.27
CA CYS A 58 4.65 -10.75 14.55
C CYS A 58 4.54 -12.28 14.46
N LEU A 59 3.40 -12.85 14.07
CA LEU A 59 3.31 -14.30 13.76
C LEU A 59 4.03 -14.68 12.45
N SER A 60 4.72 -13.73 11.82
CA SER A 60 5.69 -14.01 10.77
C SER A 60 6.88 -14.75 11.37
N PRO A 61 7.25 -15.94 10.86
CA PRO A 61 8.42 -16.66 11.35
C PRO A 61 9.64 -15.74 11.38
N GLU A 62 10.31 -15.67 12.53
CA GLU A 62 11.56 -14.93 12.72
C GLU A 62 12.56 -15.36 11.64
N THR A 63 12.63 -14.57 10.59
CA THR A 63 13.73 -14.53 9.66
C THR A 63 14.03 -13.06 9.50
N THR A 64 15.13 -12.64 10.09
CA THR A 64 15.73 -11.31 10.12
C THR A 64 16.00 -10.71 8.72
N SER A 65 15.51 -11.33 7.64
CA SER A 65 15.81 -11.04 6.22
C SER A 65 14.60 -10.57 5.40
N ARG A 66 13.42 -10.35 6.00
CA ARG A 66 12.19 -9.98 5.25
C ARG A 66 11.80 -8.50 5.30
N TYR A 67 12.52 -7.66 6.04
CA TYR A 67 12.25 -6.22 6.01
C TYR A 67 12.62 -5.66 4.64
N VAL A 68 11.68 -4.93 4.05
CA VAL A 68 11.86 -4.27 2.76
C VAL A 68 12.86 -3.14 2.95
N ASP A 69 13.94 -3.17 2.17
CA ASP A 69 14.94 -2.10 2.09
C ASP A 69 14.66 -1.21 0.86
N SER A 70 15.31 -0.06 0.80
CA SER A 70 15.23 0.92 -0.29
C SER A 70 15.64 0.25 -1.60
N HIS A 71 16.67 -0.60 -1.56
CA HIS A 71 17.14 -1.35 -2.72
C HIS A 71 16.06 -2.28 -3.29
N TYR A 72 15.29 -2.95 -2.44
CA TYR A 72 14.20 -3.83 -2.86
C TYR A 72 13.11 -3.04 -3.56
N ILE A 73 12.66 -1.91 -3.02
CA ILE A 73 11.62 -1.10 -3.70
C ILE A 73 12.14 -0.60 -5.04
N THR A 74 13.35 -0.02 -5.06
CA THR A 74 13.94 0.61 -6.25
C THR A 74 14.23 -0.39 -7.37
N SER A 75 14.71 -1.59 -7.05
CA SER A 75 14.97 -2.66 -8.02
C SER A 75 13.70 -3.20 -8.70
N HIS A 76 12.53 -3.04 -8.07
CA HIS A 76 11.25 -3.51 -8.62
C HIS A 76 10.44 -2.38 -9.27
N LEU A 77 10.94 -1.14 -9.34
CA LEU A 77 10.27 -0.07 -10.06
C LEU A 77 10.26 -0.35 -11.56
N ALA A 78 9.07 -0.26 -12.15
CA ALA A 78 8.83 -0.36 -13.59
C ALA A 78 8.17 0.95 -14.07
N PRO A 79 8.96 2.02 -14.30
CA PRO A 79 8.42 3.30 -14.71
C PRO A 79 7.99 3.33 -16.17
N GLU A 80 6.79 3.85 -16.41
CA GLU A 80 6.27 4.19 -17.74
C GLU A 80 6.79 5.57 -18.14
N MET A 81 8.03 5.60 -18.65
CA MET A 81 8.71 6.84 -19.03
C MET A 81 8.19 7.43 -20.34
N SER A 82 8.22 8.75 -20.44
CA SER A 82 8.07 9.50 -21.69
C SER A 82 9.24 9.24 -22.65
N GLU A 83 9.14 9.74 -23.89
CA GLU A 83 10.20 9.61 -24.89
C GLU A 83 11.51 10.25 -24.43
N ARG A 84 12.64 9.55 -24.63
CA ARG A 84 13.96 10.03 -24.22
C ARG A 84 14.30 11.36 -24.90
N GLY A 85 14.83 12.30 -24.12
CA GLY A 85 15.28 13.61 -24.60
C GLY A 85 14.23 14.72 -24.54
N CYS A 86 12.98 14.42 -24.15
CA CYS A 86 11.99 15.47 -23.89
C CYS A 86 12.07 16.02 -22.45
N ASN A 87 11.53 17.22 -22.25
CA ASN A 87 11.44 17.83 -20.91
C ASN A 87 10.64 16.98 -19.92
N LYS A 88 9.65 16.21 -20.39
CA LYS A 88 8.88 15.30 -19.54
C LYS A 88 9.77 14.20 -18.98
N TYR A 89 10.56 13.54 -19.83
CA TYR A 89 11.50 12.50 -19.44
C TYR A 89 12.49 12.99 -18.37
N HIS A 90 13.04 14.20 -18.52
CA HIS A 90 13.94 14.76 -17.52
C HIS A 90 13.29 14.93 -16.15
N LYS A 91 12.06 15.47 -16.11
CA LYS A 91 11.29 15.61 -14.86
C LYS A 91 10.93 14.26 -14.24
N GLU A 92 10.59 13.27 -15.05
CA GLU A 92 10.27 11.91 -14.59
C GLU A 92 11.50 11.24 -13.97
N THR A 93 12.68 11.37 -14.60
CA THR A 93 13.95 10.88 -14.04
C THR A 93 14.26 11.57 -12.72
N GLN A 94 14.10 12.89 -12.64
CA GLN A 94 14.31 13.65 -11.41
C GLN A 94 13.40 13.17 -10.26
N ILE A 95 12.13 12.86 -10.55
CA ILE A 95 11.20 12.32 -9.54
C ILE A 95 11.64 10.94 -9.07
N LEU A 96 12.15 10.08 -9.96
CA LEU A 96 12.66 8.76 -9.57
C LEU A 96 13.92 8.89 -8.69
N GLU A 97 14.81 9.84 -8.99
CA GLU A 97 15.97 10.15 -8.16
C GLU A 97 15.54 10.64 -6.77
N HIS A 98 14.62 11.61 -6.70
CA HIS A 98 14.05 12.07 -5.43
C HIS A 98 13.37 10.95 -4.63
N PHE A 99 12.72 10.00 -5.31
CA PHE A 99 12.13 8.85 -4.63
C PHE A 99 13.19 7.91 -4.06
N GLN A 100 14.29 7.69 -4.79
CA GLN A 100 15.43 6.92 -4.29
C GLN A 100 16.08 7.60 -3.07
N ASP A 101 16.33 8.91 -3.17
CA ASP A 101 16.90 9.72 -2.08
C ASP A 101 16.03 9.65 -0.83
N LEU A 102 14.70 9.80 -0.98
CA LEU A 102 13.75 9.68 0.12
C LEU A 102 13.82 8.30 0.77
N LEU A 103 13.84 7.23 -0.02
CA LEU A 103 13.91 5.87 0.51
C LEU A 103 15.21 5.63 1.28
N HIS A 104 16.34 6.14 0.79
CA HIS A 104 17.63 6.03 1.48
C HIS A 104 17.63 6.81 2.80
N GLU A 105 17.12 8.04 2.81
CA GLU A 105 16.98 8.82 4.04
C GLU A 105 16.11 8.13 5.09
N LEU A 106 15.06 7.42 4.67
CA LEU A 106 14.19 6.66 5.58
C LEU A 106 14.86 5.42 6.16
N GLU A 107 15.92 4.89 5.53
CA GLU A 107 16.73 3.79 6.10
C GLU A 107 17.73 4.28 7.13
N ASP A 108 18.33 5.44 6.87
CA ASP A 108 19.32 6.06 7.76
C ASP A 108 18.66 6.77 8.96
N ALA A 109 17.35 7.02 8.91
CA ALA A 109 16.60 7.68 9.98
C ALA A 109 16.51 6.81 11.25
N THR A 110 16.93 7.38 12.39
CA THR A 110 16.91 6.70 13.69
C THR A 110 15.51 6.73 14.31
N SER A 111 14.70 5.71 14.06
CA SER A 111 13.50 5.18 14.79
C SER A 111 12.39 6.10 15.36
N GLU A 112 12.53 7.43 15.39
CA GLU A 112 11.52 8.36 15.91
C GLU A 112 10.53 8.85 14.84
N ASP A 113 10.81 8.58 13.56
CA ASP A 113 9.93 8.94 12.45
C ASP A 113 8.82 7.92 12.21
N ILE A 114 7.60 8.43 12.00
CA ILE A 114 6.40 7.62 11.72
C ILE A 114 6.53 6.88 10.37
N THR A 115 7.32 7.42 9.44
CA THR A 115 7.47 6.88 8.09
C THR A 115 8.74 6.04 8.03
N THR A 116 8.61 4.79 7.61
CA THR A 116 9.71 3.85 7.39
C THR A 116 9.64 3.27 5.98
N VAL A 117 10.73 2.70 5.46
CA VAL A 117 10.71 2.04 4.14
C VAL A 117 9.61 0.96 4.02
N PRO A 118 9.39 0.09 5.02
CA PRO A 118 8.25 -0.84 5.01
C PRO A 118 6.88 -0.14 4.93
N SER A 119 6.72 1.04 5.54
CA SER A 119 5.47 1.80 5.44
C SER A 119 5.22 2.35 4.04
N VAL A 120 6.28 2.71 3.30
CA VAL A 120 6.17 3.12 1.88
C VAL A 120 5.71 1.94 1.03
N MET A 121 6.35 0.77 1.21
CA MET A 121 5.94 -0.46 0.51
C MET A 121 4.47 -0.81 0.81
N GLN A 122 4.08 -0.77 2.09
CA GLN A 122 2.72 -1.05 2.55
C GLN A 122 1.70 -0.09 1.91
N TRP A 123 2.04 1.19 1.81
CA TRP A 123 1.17 2.18 1.21
C TRP A 123 0.96 1.95 -0.29
N ILE A 124 2.02 1.57 -1.02
CA ILE A 124 1.95 1.34 -2.47
C ILE A 124 1.25 0.01 -2.81
N THR A 125 1.56 -1.06 -2.08
CA THR A 125 1.25 -2.46 -2.47
C THR A 125 0.27 -3.16 -1.52
N GLY A 126 -0.08 -2.52 -0.41
CA GLY A 126 -0.91 -3.14 0.63
C GLY A 126 -0.17 -4.14 1.53
N HIS A 127 1.15 -4.31 1.37
CA HIS A 127 1.96 -5.20 2.23
C HIS A 127 3.34 -4.60 2.54
N ALA A 128 3.79 -4.70 3.80
CA ALA A 128 5.06 -4.13 4.26
C ALA A 128 6.29 -5.05 4.05
N HIS A 129 6.09 -6.27 3.55
CA HIS A 129 7.09 -7.34 3.55
C HIS A 129 7.58 -7.68 2.15
N ARG A 130 8.79 -8.24 2.06
CA ARG A 130 9.31 -8.79 0.80
C ARG A 130 8.47 -10.00 0.37
N HIS A 131 8.28 -10.10 -0.94
CA HIS A 131 7.68 -11.28 -1.56
C HIS A 131 8.59 -12.51 -1.38
N LEU A 132 7.98 -13.70 -1.38
CA LEU A 132 8.74 -14.96 -1.42
C LEU A 132 9.48 -15.09 -2.76
N LEU A 133 10.59 -15.83 -2.78
CA LEU A 133 11.51 -15.92 -3.94
C LEU A 133 10.81 -16.27 -5.26
N SER A 134 9.75 -17.09 -5.24
CA SER A 134 8.97 -17.45 -6.42
C SER A 134 8.19 -16.28 -7.02
N ASP A 135 7.67 -15.41 -6.16
CA ASP A 135 6.78 -14.32 -6.54
C ASP A 135 7.57 -13.04 -6.83
N CYS A 136 8.75 -12.92 -6.20
CA CYS A 136 9.66 -11.79 -6.35
C CYS A 136 10.09 -11.54 -7.80
N GLN A 137 10.28 -12.59 -8.61
CA GLN A 137 10.74 -12.45 -9.99
C GLN A 137 9.74 -11.75 -10.91
N ASN A 138 8.44 -11.86 -10.58
CA ASN A 138 7.36 -11.28 -11.37
C ASN A 138 6.82 -9.98 -10.77
N PHE A 139 7.17 -9.70 -9.51
CA PHE A 139 6.74 -8.51 -8.81
C PHE A 139 7.33 -7.25 -9.46
N LYS A 140 6.48 -6.25 -9.71
CA LYS A 140 6.89 -4.95 -10.27
C LYS A 140 5.97 -3.88 -9.72
N ILE A 141 6.55 -2.74 -9.36
CA ILE A 141 5.82 -1.54 -8.97
C ILE A 141 5.73 -0.65 -10.21
N THR A 142 4.55 -0.55 -10.78
CA THR A 142 4.31 0.31 -11.95
C THR A 142 4.35 1.78 -11.52
N VAL A 143 5.24 2.57 -12.12
CA VAL A 143 5.33 4.01 -11.84
C VAL A 143 4.79 4.79 -13.04
N LYS A 144 3.79 5.65 -12.80
CA LYS A 144 3.21 6.54 -13.80
C LYS A 144 3.42 7.99 -13.42
N PHE A 145 3.41 8.86 -14.41
CA PHE A 145 3.64 10.30 -14.22
C PHE A 145 2.46 11.10 -14.76
N ASP A 146 1.82 11.88 -13.88
CA ASP A 146 0.76 12.80 -14.27
C ASP A 146 1.34 14.20 -14.50
N HIS A 147 1.41 14.58 -15.77
CA HIS A 147 1.86 15.90 -16.20
C HIS A 147 0.72 16.92 -16.28
N ASP A 148 -0.54 16.48 -16.20
CA ASP A 148 -1.73 17.29 -16.51
C ASP A 148 -2.57 17.59 -15.27
N CYS A 149 -1.96 18.18 -14.24
CA CYS A 149 -2.70 18.57 -13.03
C CYS A 149 -3.80 19.63 -13.28
N HIS A 150 -3.66 20.42 -14.35
CA HIS A 150 -4.60 21.49 -14.72
C HIS A 150 -6.00 21.03 -15.11
N LYS A 151 -6.24 19.71 -15.24
CA LYS A 151 -7.59 19.15 -15.46
C LYS A 151 -8.54 19.44 -14.30
N MET A 152 -8.02 19.70 -13.09
CA MET A 152 -8.79 20.25 -11.97
C MET A 152 -8.58 21.77 -11.87
N PRO A 153 -9.61 22.61 -12.14
CA PRO A 153 -9.50 24.04 -11.94
C PRO A 153 -9.31 24.36 -10.45
N ASN A 154 -8.40 25.29 -10.14
CA ASN A 154 -8.13 25.83 -8.79
C ASN A 154 -7.57 24.86 -7.73
N HIS A 155 -6.90 23.78 -8.11
CA HIS A 155 -6.18 22.96 -7.13
C HIS A 155 -4.87 23.65 -6.69
N THR A 156 -4.51 23.50 -5.42
CA THR A 156 -3.29 24.08 -4.83
C THR A 156 -2.13 23.10 -4.79
N ILE A 157 -2.43 21.81 -4.61
CA ILE A 157 -1.45 20.72 -4.54
C ILE A 157 -2.11 19.43 -5.01
N CYS A 158 -1.33 18.54 -5.64
CA CYS A 158 -1.77 17.18 -5.93
C CYS A 158 -0.92 16.20 -5.13
N TYR A 159 -1.55 15.15 -4.61
CA TYR A 159 -0.86 14.06 -3.96
C TYR A 159 -0.72 12.87 -4.91
N PRO A 160 0.33 12.05 -4.74
CA PRO A 160 0.47 10.81 -5.47
C PRO A 160 -0.68 9.86 -5.14
N THR A 161 -1.09 9.10 -6.15
CA THR A 161 -2.18 8.13 -6.06
C THR A 161 -1.61 6.73 -6.17
N VAL A 162 -2.13 5.81 -5.36
CA VAL A 162 -1.70 4.41 -5.31
C VAL A 162 -2.87 3.47 -5.60
N SER A 163 -2.56 2.35 -6.22
CA SER A 163 -3.47 1.22 -6.42
C SER A 163 -2.75 -0.04 -5.98
N ALA A 164 -3.01 -0.48 -4.75
CA ALA A 164 -2.43 -1.69 -4.19
C ALA A 164 -2.83 -2.96 -4.96
N CYS A 165 -3.98 -2.96 -5.65
CA CYS A 165 -4.41 -4.11 -6.46
C CYS A 165 -3.59 -4.28 -7.74
N THR A 166 -2.92 -3.23 -8.21
CA THR A 166 -2.15 -3.22 -9.46
C THR A 166 -0.71 -2.79 -9.24
N ASP A 167 -0.26 -2.74 -7.97
CA ASP A 167 1.07 -2.30 -7.56
C ASP A 167 1.50 -1.01 -8.26
N THR A 168 0.59 -0.04 -8.38
CA THR A 168 0.80 1.16 -9.19
C THR A 168 0.88 2.40 -8.31
N ILE A 169 1.90 3.22 -8.52
CA ILE A 169 2.00 4.59 -7.99
C ILE A 169 2.00 5.59 -9.14
N LYS A 170 1.28 6.70 -8.98
CA LYS A 170 1.26 7.80 -9.95
C LYS A 170 1.68 9.11 -9.30
N PHE A 171 2.74 9.72 -9.82
CA PHE A 171 3.32 10.96 -9.32
C PHE A 171 2.77 12.20 -10.05
N PRO A 172 2.29 13.23 -9.33
CA PRO A 172 1.92 14.51 -9.92
C PRO A 172 3.15 15.38 -10.16
N VAL A 173 3.62 15.41 -11.40
CA VAL A 173 4.93 15.98 -11.77
C VAL A 173 5.04 17.48 -11.46
N ALA A 174 3.94 18.23 -11.62
CA ALA A 174 3.93 19.68 -11.46
C ALA A 174 4.24 20.16 -10.03
N HIS A 175 3.98 19.33 -9.01
CA HIS A 175 4.11 19.69 -7.59
C HIS A 175 5.31 19.00 -6.91
N MET A 176 6.20 18.42 -7.71
CA MET A 176 7.32 17.57 -7.26
C MET A 176 8.64 17.96 -7.94
N SER A 177 8.81 19.23 -8.32
CA SER A 177 9.99 19.70 -9.07
C SER A 177 11.30 19.76 -8.28
N ASP A 178 11.21 19.86 -6.96
CA ASP A 178 12.36 19.90 -6.06
C ASP A 178 12.18 18.87 -4.94
N TYR A 179 13.29 18.45 -4.37
CA TYR A 179 13.30 17.40 -3.35
C TYR A 179 12.51 17.77 -2.09
N GLY A 180 12.54 19.04 -1.67
CA GLY A 180 11.82 19.49 -0.47
C GLY A 180 10.30 19.39 -0.65
N SER A 181 9.79 19.88 -1.79
CA SER A 181 8.38 19.73 -2.17
C SER A 181 8.00 18.26 -2.32
N PHE A 182 8.84 17.46 -3.00
CA PHE A 182 8.63 16.02 -3.18
C PHE A 182 8.49 15.31 -1.82
N LYS A 183 9.46 15.50 -0.91
CA LYS A 183 9.48 14.88 0.41
C LYS A 183 8.25 15.26 1.23
N ASN A 184 7.87 16.53 1.24
CA ASN A 184 6.67 16.99 1.95
C ASN A 184 5.38 16.36 1.41
N VAL A 185 5.23 16.31 0.08
CA VAL A 185 4.07 15.70 -0.57
C VAL A 185 4.00 14.19 -0.28
N MET A 186 5.13 13.48 -0.40
CA MET A 186 5.21 12.05 -0.14
C MET A 186 4.91 11.68 1.31
N THR A 187 5.59 12.32 2.25
CA THR A 187 5.40 12.04 3.70
C THR A 187 3.98 12.35 4.14
N THR A 188 3.38 13.43 3.63
CA THR A 188 1.96 13.74 3.86
C THR A 188 1.04 12.67 3.27
N ALA A 189 1.27 12.28 2.01
CA ALA A 189 0.47 11.25 1.34
C ALA A 189 0.53 9.90 2.06
N ILE A 190 1.71 9.48 2.53
CA ILE A 190 1.87 8.23 3.29
C ILE A 190 1.17 8.34 4.64
N LYS A 191 1.39 9.44 5.38
CA LYS A 191 0.82 9.62 6.72
C LYS A 191 -0.70 9.59 6.74
N TYR A 192 -1.34 10.21 5.76
CA TYR A 192 -2.81 10.33 5.70
C TYR A 192 -3.48 9.35 4.73
N GLY A 193 -2.72 8.75 3.81
CA GLY A 193 -3.22 7.82 2.80
C GLY A 193 -2.96 6.34 3.11
N ALA A 194 -2.15 6.02 4.12
CA ALA A 194 -1.89 4.64 4.55
C ALA A 194 -2.98 4.04 5.45
N GLY A 195 -3.94 4.85 5.90
CA GLY A 195 -5.07 4.36 6.69
C GLY A 195 -6.10 3.64 5.82
N PHE A 196 -6.39 2.38 6.13
CA PHE A 196 -7.60 1.69 5.66
C PHE A 196 -8.84 2.11 6.47
N ASP A 197 -8.93 3.38 6.87
CA ASP A 197 -10.11 3.86 7.56
C ASP A 197 -11.27 3.82 6.57
N ARG A 198 -12.27 3.00 6.90
CA ARG A 198 -13.55 2.95 6.19
C ARG A 198 -14.18 4.34 6.27
N ALA A 199 -14.22 5.05 5.15
CA ALA A 199 -15.20 6.12 4.94
C ALA A 199 -16.61 5.51 4.87
#